data_AF-A0AAV0EB59-F1
#
_entry.id   AF-A0AAV0EB59-F1
#
_cell.length_a   1.000
_cell.length_b   1.000
_cell.length_c   1.000
_cell.angle_alpha   90.00
_cell.angle_beta   90.00
_cell.angle_gamma   90.00
#
_symmetry.space_group_name_H-M   'P 1'
#
loop_
_entity.id
_entity.type
_entity.pdbx_description
1 polymer ?
#
loop_
_entity_poly.entity_id
_entity_poly.type
_entity_poly.pdbx_seq_one_letter_code
_entity_poly.pdbx_strand_id
1 'polypeptide(L)'
;MQEQIIFLGSIPLMNSLGSFIVNGIYRIVINQILQSPGIYYRSELDHNGILVYTGTIISDWGGRLELEIDRKARIWARVSRKKKISILVLSSAMGLDLREVIDNACYPEIFFIFSE
;
A
#
# COMPACT_ATOMS: atom_id res chain seq x y z
N MET A 1 -20.53 -5.60 38.05
CA MET A 1 -20.18 -6.49 36.92
C MET A 1 -19.20 -7.50 37.46
N GLN A 2 -19.48 -8.80 37.30
CA GLN A 2 -18.61 -9.87 37.79
C GLN A 2 -17.67 -10.26 36.65
N GLU A 3 -16.36 -10.15 36.87
CA GLU A 3 -15.37 -10.59 35.88
C GLU A 3 -15.38 -12.13 35.81
N GLN A 4 -15.37 -12.66 34.58
CA GLN A 4 -15.29 -14.09 34.32
C GLN A 4 -14.04 -14.37 33.50
N ILE A 5 -13.32 -15.42 33.90
CA ILE A 5 -12.18 -15.92 33.15
C ILE A 5 -12.72 -16.78 32.01
N ILE A 6 -12.45 -16.37 30.77
CA ILE A 6 -12.86 -17.09 29.56
C ILE A 6 -11.63 -17.75 28.94
N PHE A 7 -11.74 -19.03 28.64
CA PHE A 7 -10.71 -19.77 27.91
C PHE A 7 -10.86 -19.55 26.40
N LEU A 8 -9.80 -19.04 25.74
CA LEU A 8 -9.76 -18.79 24.30
C LEU A 8 -9.06 -19.91 23.50
N GLY A 9 -8.17 -20.66 24.14
CA GLY A 9 -7.35 -21.68 23.49
C GLY A 9 -5.97 -21.85 24.13
N SER A 10 -5.21 -22.85 23.67
CA SER A 10 -3.84 -23.12 24.10
C SER A 10 -2.83 -22.60 23.09
N ILE A 11 -1.85 -21.82 23.56
CA ILE A 11 -0.73 -21.34 22.75
C ILE A 11 0.44 -22.32 22.89
N PRO A 12 1.00 -22.88 21.78
CA PRO A 12 2.18 -23.72 21.84
C PRO A 12 3.38 -22.96 22.42
N LEU A 13 4.05 -23.54 23.41
CA LEU A 13 5.23 -22.94 24.02
C LEU A 13 6.50 -23.35 23.28
N MET A 14 7.44 -22.41 23.19
CA MET A 14 8.77 -22.66 22.64
C MET A 14 9.61 -23.45 23.64
N ASN A 15 10.28 -24.51 23.19
CA ASN A 15 11.24 -25.24 24.02
C ASN A 15 12.61 -24.56 24.04
N SER A 16 13.52 -25.07 24.87
CA SER A 16 14.89 -24.55 25.00
C SER A 16 15.72 -24.60 23.71
N LEU A 17 15.29 -25.38 22.70
CA LEU A 17 15.93 -25.48 21.39
C LEU A 17 15.36 -24.48 20.36
N GLY A 18 14.38 -23.65 20.74
CA GLY A 18 13.75 -22.70 19.82
C GLY A 18 12.71 -23.31 18.87
N SER A 19 12.18 -24.49 19.20
CA SER A 19 11.16 -25.19 18.41
C SER A 19 9.84 -25.31 19.16
N PHE A 20 8.76 -25.53 18.41
CA PHE A 20 7.40 -25.72 18.90
C PHE A 20 6.94 -27.14 18.58
N ILE A 21 6.20 -27.79 19.49
CA ILE A 21 5.58 -29.09 19.22
C ILE A 21 4.13 -28.85 18.80
N VAL A 22 3.80 -29.15 17.54
CA VAL A 22 2.45 -29.03 16.99
C VAL A 22 2.02 -30.38 16.45
N ASN A 23 0.99 -30.98 17.05
CA ASN A 23 0.50 -32.34 16.74
C ASN A 23 1.58 -33.42 16.83
N GLY A 24 2.45 -33.34 17.84
CA GLY A 24 3.54 -34.31 18.07
C GLY A 24 4.76 -34.15 17.16
N ILE A 25 4.80 -33.10 16.33
CA ILE A 25 5.89 -32.83 15.39
C ILE A 25 6.59 -31.52 15.77
N TYR A 26 7.92 -31.51 15.74
CA TYR A 26 8.73 -30.31 15.91
C TYR A 26 8.59 -29.37 14.72
N ARG A 27 8.29 -28.10 14.99
CA ARG A 27 8.21 -27.02 14.02
C ARG A 27 9.10 -25.87 14.46
N ILE A 28 9.74 -25.21 13.50
CA ILE A 28 10.58 -24.03 13.73
C ILE A 28 9.94 -22.87 12.98
N VAL A 29 9.79 -21.74 13.66
CA VAL A 29 9.34 -20.49 13.05
C VAL A 29 10.57 -19.75 12.55
N ILE A 30 10.56 -19.36 11.26
CA ILE A 30 11.62 -18.58 10.66
C ILE A 30 11.22 -17.11 10.56
N ASN A 31 12.21 -16.22 10.69
CA ASN A 31 12.00 -14.80 10.46
C ASN A 31 11.79 -14.55 8.96
N GLN A 32 10.73 -13.80 8.64
CA GLN A 32 10.48 -13.33 7.28
C GLN A 32 11.20 -12.01 7.04
N ILE A 33 11.78 -11.85 5.85
CA ILE A 33 12.27 -10.56 5.37
C ILE A 33 11.15 -9.94 4.54
N LEU A 34 10.61 -8.83 5.04
CA LEU A 34 9.49 -8.11 4.42
C LEU A 34 9.89 -6.65 4.20
N GLN A 35 9.22 -6.00 3.23
CA GLN A 35 9.38 -4.57 3.03
C GLN A 35 8.71 -3.82 4.18
N SER A 36 9.45 -2.92 4.82
CA SER A 36 8.91 -2.09 5.89
C SER A 36 7.77 -1.20 5.37
N PRO A 37 6.81 -0.86 6.23
CA PRO A 37 5.83 0.17 5.94
C PRO A 37 6.50 1.53 5.71
N GLY A 38 5.98 2.27 4.73
CA GLY A 38 6.59 3.51 4.28
C GLY A 38 6.22 3.89 2.85
N ILE A 39 6.86 4.96 2.37
CA ILE A 39 6.69 5.49 1.02
C ILE A 39 7.96 5.22 0.23
N TYR A 40 7.82 4.53 -0.91
CA TYR A 40 8.92 4.14 -1.78
C TYR A 40 8.76 4.74 -3.15
N TYR A 41 9.83 5.34 -3.67
CA TYR A 41 9.86 5.90 -5.01
C TYR A 41 10.69 5.01 -5.93
N ARG A 42 10.23 4.88 -7.18
CA ARG A 42 10.95 4.15 -8.22
C ARG A 42 10.83 4.89 -9.56
N SER A 43 11.90 4.88 -10.33
CA SER A 43 11.93 5.27 -11.74
C SER A 43 12.34 4.08 -12.59
N GLU A 44 11.51 3.70 -13.56
CA GLU A 44 11.78 2.59 -14.49
C GLU A 44 11.57 3.05 -15.93
N LEU A 45 12.33 2.49 -16.87
CA LEU A 45 12.07 2.67 -18.29
C LEU A 45 10.98 1.70 -18.71
N ASP A 46 9.90 2.22 -19.29
CA ASP A 46 8.88 1.41 -19.94
C ASP A 46 9.41 0.84 -21.28
N HIS A 47 8.67 -0.06 -21.91
CA HIS A 47 9.02 -0.77 -23.14
C HIS A 47 9.40 0.14 -24.32
N ASN A 48 9.00 1.41 -24.30
CA ASN A 48 9.34 2.39 -25.34
C ASN A 48 10.50 3.32 -24.92
N GLY A 49 11.21 3.01 -23.84
CA GLY A 49 12.32 3.81 -23.32
C GLY A 49 11.90 5.11 -22.63
N ILE A 50 10.61 5.25 -22.27
CA ILE A 50 10.12 6.43 -21.55
C ILE A 50 10.19 6.16 -20.05
N LEU A 51 10.74 7.12 -19.31
CA LEU A 51 10.89 7.04 -17.87
C LEU A 51 9.52 7.19 -17.19
N VAL A 52 9.15 6.22 -16.37
CA VAL A 52 7.92 6.18 -15.56
C VAL A 52 8.31 6.29 -14.10
N TYR A 53 7.63 7.17 -13.37
CA TYR A 53 7.84 7.37 -11.94
C TYR A 53 6.69 6.79 -11.14
N THR A 54 7.00 5.99 -10.12
CA THR A 54 6.03 5.32 -9.26
C THR A 54 6.32 5.63 -7.80
N GLY A 55 5.31 6.11 -7.07
CA GLY A 55 5.29 6.21 -5.62
C GLY A 55 4.43 5.10 -5.03
N THR A 56 4.99 4.23 -4.20
CA THR A 56 4.26 3.17 -3.50
C THR A 56 4.15 3.50 -2.01
N ILE A 57 2.93 3.53 -1.49
CA ILE A 57 2.63 3.64 -0.08
C ILE A 57 2.26 2.25 0.45
N ILE A 58 3.00 1.81 1.47
CA ILE A 58 2.82 0.52 2.17
C ILE A 58 2.47 0.84 3.63
N SER A 59 1.26 0.46 4.04
CA SER A 59 0.79 0.59 5.43
C SER A 59 1.18 -0.62 6.29
N ASP A 60 1.34 -0.44 7.60
CA ASP A 60 1.51 -1.53 8.57
C ASP A 60 0.34 -2.52 8.53
N TRP A 61 -0.87 -2.00 8.30
CA TRP A 61 -2.10 -2.76 8.19
C TRP A 61 -2.90 -2.27 7.00
N GLY A 62 -3.31 -3.19 6.12
CA GLY A 62 -4.20 -2.88 5.01
C GLY A 62 -3.55 -2.98 3.63
N GLY A 63 -4.00 -2.13 2.71
CA GLY A 63 -3.72 -2.23 1.29
C GLY A 63 -2.52 -1.39 0.83
N ARG A 64 -2.00 -1.73 -0.33
CA ARG A 64 -0.95 -0.97 -1.04
C ARG A 64 -1.59 0.09 -1.93
N LEU A 65 -1.15 1.33 -1.84
CA LEU A 65 -1.52 2.41 -2.77
C LEU A 65 -0.32 2.73 -3.66
N GLU A 66 -0.52 2.69 -4.97
CA GLU A 66 0.49 3.06 -5.94
C GLU A 66 0.04 4.30 -6.72
N LEU A 67 0.93 5.28 -6.83
CA LEU A 67 0.79 6.45 -7.67
C LEU A 67 1.79 6.33 -8.81
N GLU A 68 1.35 6.55 -10.05
CA GLU A 68 2.19 6.43 -11.24
C GLU A 68 2.02 7.66 -12.12
N ILE A 69 3.12 8.22 -12.60
CA ILE A 69 3.12 9.25 -13.63
C ILE A 69 3.34 8.57 -14.99
N ASP A 70 2.34 8.62 -15.86
CA ASP A 70 2.43 8.02 -17.18
C ASP A 70 3.23 8.87 -18.17
N ARG A 71 3.41 8.34 -19.38
CA ARG A 71 4.16 8.97 -20.48
C ARG A 71 3.54 10.29 -20.98
N LYS A 72 2.26 10.53 -20.69
CA LYS A 72 1.54 11.78 -21.00
C LYS A 72 1.52 12.71 -19.79
N ALA A 73 2.37 12.48 -18.79
CA ALA A 73 2.42 13.23 -17.54
C ALA A 73 1.11 13.20 -16.73
N ARG A 74 0.25 12.18 -16.94
CA ARG A 74 -0.97 12.00 -16.15
C ARG A 74 -0.70 11.16 -14.92
N ILE A 75 -1.30 11.53 -13.80
CA ILE A 75 -1.15 10.83 -12.53
C ILE A 75 -2.27 9.80 -12.34
N TRP A 76 -1.87 8.55 -12.18
CA TRP A 76 -2.76 7.41 -11.92
C TRP A 76 -2.59 6.93 -10.50
N ALA A 77 -3.70 6.54 -9.88
CA ALA A 77 -3.72 5.84 -8.61
C ALA A 77 -4.17 4.39 -8.81
N ARG A 78 -3.59 3.48 -8.03
CA ARG A 78 -3.98 2.07 -7.95
C ARG A 78 -4.08 1.65 -6.49
N VAL A 79 -5.29 1.33 -6.06
CA VAL A 79 -5.57 0.85 -4.69
C VAL A 79 -5.61 -0.68 -4.69
N SER A 80 -4.79 -1.32 -3.85
CA SER A 80 -4.79 -2.77 -3.62
C SER A 80 -4.68 -3.62 -4.89
N ARG A 81 -3.81 -3.23 -5.83
CA ARG A 81 -3.58 -3.91 -7.11
C ARG A 81 -4.81 -3.99 -8.05
N LYS A 82 -5.82 -3.15 -7.85
CA LYS A 82 -6.99 -3.07 -8.72
C LYS A 82 -6.68 -2.27 -10.01
N LYS A 83 -7.73 -1.89 -10.76
CA LYS A 83 -7.59 -1.05 -11.96
C LYS A 83 -7.00 0.32 -11.61
N LYS A 84 -6.25 0.90 -12.56
CA LYS A 84 -5.81 2.29 -12.48
C LYS A 84 -7.04 3.21 -12.52
N ILE A 85 -7.07 4.19 -11.65
CA ILE A 85 -8.03 5.29 -11.63
C ILE A 85 -7.26 6.61 -11.72
N SER A 86 -7.88 7.66 -12.26
CA SER A 86 -7.25 8.99 -12.23
C SER A 86 -7.08 9.43 -10.76
N ILE A 87 -5.98 10.15 -10.49
CA ILE A 87 -5.78 10.75 -9.17
C ILE A 87 -6.95 11.65 -8.76
N LEU A 88 -7.63 12.29 -9.73
CA LEU A 88 -8.79 13.14 -9.48
C LEU A 88 -9.96 12.34 -8.89
N VAL A 89 -10.18 11.11 -9.38
CA VAL A 89 -11.24 10.23 -8.85
C VAL A 89 -10.93 9.84 -7.41
N LEU A 90 -9.66 9.58 -7.09
CA LEU A 90 -9.25 9.30 -5.71
C LEU A 90 -9.44 10.54 -4.82
N SER A 91 -9.03 11.73 -5.27
CA SER A 91 -9.20 12.99 -4.54
C SER A 91 -10.67 13.30 -4.26
N SER A 92 -11.55 13.16 -5.26
CA SER A 92 -12.99 13.35 -5.06
C SER A 92 -13.60 12.30 -4.13
N ALA A 93 -13.14 11.05 -4.17
CA ALA A 93 -13.56 10.03 -3.22
C ALA A 93 -13.09 10.33 -1.78
N MET A 94 -12.03 11.12 -1.61
CA MET A 94 -11.57 11.63 -0.32
C MET A 94 -12.31 12.90 0.13
N GLY A 95 -13.25 13.40 -0.68
CA GLY A 95 -14.08 14.56 -0.36
C GLY A 95 -13.52 15.90 -0.82
N LEU A 96 -12.53 15.91 -1.72
CA LEU A 96 -11.98 17.13 -2.30
C LEU A 96 -12.68 17.52 -3.59
N ASP A 97 -13.00 18.80 -3.73
CA ASP A 97 -13.50 19.34 -4.99
C ASP A 97 -12.35 19.67 -5.95
N LEU A 98 -12.64 19.63 -7.26
CA LEU A 98 -11.65 19.92 -8.30
C LEU A 98 -11.01 21.31 -8.13
N ARG A 99 -11.82 22.31 -7.72
CA ARG A 99 -11.32 23.67 -7.46
C ARG A 99 -10.31 23.69 -6.32
N GLU A 100 -10.63 23.04 -5.21
CA GLU A 100 -9.73 22.96 -4.06
C GLU A 100 -8.42 22.26 -4.43
N VAL A 101 -8.48 21.19 -5.23
CA VAL A 101 -7.28 20.49 -5.70
C VAL A 101 -6.41 21.41 -6.56
N ILE A 102 -7.01 22.15 -7.51
CA ILE A 102 -6.29 23.08 -8.39
C ILE A 102 -5.69 24.25 -7.61
N ASP A 103 -6.45 24.83 -6.68
CA ASP A 103 -6.03 26.01 -5.91
C ASP A 103 -4.89 25.70 -4.93
N ASN A 104 -4.78 24.44 -4.47
CA ASN A 104 -3.76 24.01 -3.50
C ASN A 104 -2.59 23.22 -4.12
N ALA A 105 -2.68 22.82 -5.39
CA ALA A 105 -1.60 22.11 -6.05
C ALA A 105 -0.45 23.05 -6.41
N CYS A 106 0.79 22.63 -6.16
CA CYS A 106 1.97 23.37 -6.64
C CYS A 106 2.10 23.39 -8.17
N TYR A 107 1.49 22.41 -8.84
CA TYR A 107 1.54 22.21 -10.30
C TYR A 107 0.12 21.87 -10.82
N PRO A 108 -0.79 22.85 -10.84
CA PRO A 108 -2.19 22.63 -11.25
C PRO A 108 -2.32 22.20 -12.71
N GLU A 109 -1.35 22.55 -13.57
CA GLU A 109 -1.32 22.23 -14.99
C GLU A 109 -1.40 20.73 -15.29
N ILE A 110 -0.89 19.90 -14.38
CA ILE A 110 -0.90 18.44 -14.51
C ILE A 110 -2.33 17.89 -14.55
N PHE A 111 -3.27 18.56 -13.90
CA PHE A 111 -4.67 18.13 -13.84
C PHE A 111 -5.48 18.54 -15.07
N PHE A 112 -5.04 19.55 -15.83
CA PHE A 112 -5.72 19.95 -17.07
C PHE A 112 -5.48 18.96 -18.22
N ILE A 113 -4.42 18.14 -18.14
CA ILE A 113 -4.06 17.11 -19.14
C ILE A 113 -5.12 15.99 -19.23
N PHE A 114 -6.00 15.87 -18.24
CA PHE A 114 -7.11 14.91 -18.28
C PHE A 114 -8.30 15.35 -19.14
N SER A 115 -8.29 16.60 -19.64
CA SER A 115 -9.40 17.25 -20.36
C SER A 115 -9.32 17.12 -21.88
N GLU A 116 -8.21 16.59 -22.41
CA GLU A 116 -7.95 16.32 -23.83
C GLU A 116 -7.93 14.80 -24.12
#